data_AF-A0A2G1WYR1-F1
#
_entry.id   AF-A0A2G1WYR1-F1
#
_cell.length_a   1.000
_cell.length_b   1.000
_cell.length_c   1.000
_cell.angle_alpha   90.00
_cell.angle_beta   90.00
_cell.angle_gamma   90.00
#
_symmetry.space_group_name_H-M   'P 1'
#
loop_
_entity.id
_entity.type
_entity.pdbx_description
1 polymer ?
#
loop_
_entity_poly.entity_id
_entity_poly.type
_entity_poly.pdbx_seq_one_letter_code
_entity_poly.pdbx_strand_id
1 'polypeptide(L)'
;MTPLYHDFAGETVVVFGGGAVGSRKARGFDEAARVVVVSPDFDERLPSPDDPAAERDTAIELLRAAPDADAVAGWIDRLGPALAVAATDDAAVNAAVESAALDRGILVNRTDVSGGRDPGSVVVPATVEDEPVTVALSTGGTSPALAKALRERIEAEIEGAGEMAALSGEIREELKSEGIPPEKRREAVRRVVRSRGVWKGLQKGRSNGRQEADTVIEEVLDR
;
A
#
# COMPACT_ATOMS: atom_id res chain seq x y z
N MET A 1 -4.25 -12.61 -12.45
CA MET A 1 -4.03 -11.20 -12.07
C MET A 1 -2.54 -10.92 -12.08
N THR A 2 -2.15 -9.73 -12.48
CA THR A 2 -0.75 -9.26 -12.45
C THR A 2 -0.62 -8.29 -11.28
N PRO A 3 0.37 -8.45 -10.38
CA PRO A 3 0.58 -7.49 -9.30
C PRO A 3 1.09 -6.17 -9.89
N LEU A 4 0.41 -5.07 -9.54
CA LEU A 4 0.77 -3.72 -9.92
C LEU A 4 0.80 -2.87 -8.66
N TYR A 5 1.80 -2.00 -8.54
CA TYR A 5 1.77 -0.90 -7.59
C TYR A 5 1.04 0.26 -8.26
N HIS A 6 -0.01 0.76 -7.61
CA HIS A 6 -0.80 1.88 -8.10
C HIS A 6 -0.58 3.05 -7.16
N ASP A 7 -0.18 4.19 -7.72
CA ASP A 7 -0.11 5.44 -6.98
C ASP A 7 -1.51 6.05 -6.91
N PHE A 8 -1.98 6.34 -5.69
CA PHE A 8 -3.27 6.97 -5.43
C PHE A 8 -3.11 8.40 -4.91
N ALA A 9 -1.91 8.98 -4.96
CA ALA A 9 -1.67 10.34 -4.50
C ALA A 9 -2.59 11.33 -5.23
N GLY A 10 -3.40 12.06 -4.45
CA GLY A 10 -4.39 13.02 -4.98
C GLY A 10 -5.68 12.39 -5.53
N GLU A 11 -5.80 11.07 -5.53
CA GLU A 11 -6.98 10.35 -5.99
C GLU A 11 -7.99 10.11 -4.86
N THR A 12 -9.23 9.76 -5.24
CA THR A 12 -10.29 9.38 -4.30
C THR A 12 -10.53 7.88 -4.31
N VAL A 13 -10.59 7.27 -3.12
CA VAL A 13 -11.08 5.90 -2.90
C VAL A 13 -12.42 5.97 -2.19
N VAL A 14 -13.46 5.37 -2.77
CA VAL A 14 -14.79 5.27 -2.16
C VAL A 14 -15.00 3.88 -1.62
N VAL A 15 -15.46 3.78 -0.37
CA VAL A 15 -15.83 2.53 0.28
C VAL A 15 -17.32 2.55 0.62
N PHE A 16 -18.10 1.68 -0.01
CA PHE A 16 -19.50 1.45 0.34
C PHE A 16 -19.57 0.39 1.44
N GLY A 17 -20.04 0.78 2.61
CA GLY A 17 -20.09 -0.04 3.83
C GLY A 17 -19.02 0.38 4.84
N GLY A 18 -19.46 0.75 6.04
CA GLY A 18 -18.62 1.23 7.15
C GLY A 18 -18.48 0.21 8.28
N GLY A 19 -18.93 -1.03 8.07
CA GLY A 19 -18.73 -2.13 9.00
C GLY A 19 -17.29 -2.65 8.99
N ALA A 20 -17.05 -3.74 9.70
CA ALA A 20 -15.70 -4.25 9.96
C ALA A 20 -14.81 -4.48 8.72
N VAL A 21 -15.40 -4.90 7.61
CA VAL A 21 -14.67 -5.12 6.34
C VAL A 21 -14.30 -3.79 5.70
N GLY A 22 -15.28 -2.88 5.55
CA GLY A 22 -15.08 -1.55 4.97
C GLY A 22 -14.04 -0.73 5.73
N SER A 23 -14.08 -0.74 7.07
CA SER A 23 -13.12 0.00 7.89
C SER A 23 -11.68 -0.48 7.71
N ARG A 24 -11.46 -1.78 7.55
CA ARG A 24 -10.13 -2.32 7.23
C ARG A 24 -9.66 -1.91 5.84
N LYS A 25 -10.58 -1.77 4.88
CA LYS A 25 -10.26 -1.29 3.52
C LYS A 25 -9.94 0.19 3.52
N ALA A 26 -10.74 1.00 4.21
CA ALA A 26 -10.52 2.44 4.32
C ALA A 26 -9.14 2.77 4.89
N ARG A 27 -8.77 2.16 6.02
CA ARG A 27 -7.43 2.29 6.64
C ARG A 27 -6.26 1.74 5.80
N GLY A 28 -6.54 0.99 4.74
CA GLY A 28 -5.49 0.53 3.83
C GLY A 28 -5.09 1.58 2.80
N PHE A 29 -5.79 2.71 2.74
CA PHE A 29 -5.62 3.75 1.73
C PHE A 29 -5.52 5.16 2.31
N ASP A 30 -5.67 5.35 3.62
CA ASP A 30 -5.76 6.66 4.26
C ASP A 30 -4.45 7.46 4.22
N GLU A 31 -3.30 6.79 4.13
CA GLU A 31 -2.02 7.45 3.89
C GLU A 31 -1.77 7.76 2.40
N ALA A 32 -2.47 7.08 1.49
CA ALA A 32 -2.20 7.14 0.05
C ALA A 32 -3.23 7.96 -0.75
N ALA A 33 -4.44 8.15 -0.25
CA ALA A 33 -5.56 8.69 -1.00
C ALA A 33 -6.55 9.46 -0.12
N ARG A 34 -7.42 10.27 -0.74
CA ARG A 34 -8.64 10.73 -0.06
C ARG A 34 -9.63 9.57 0.02
N VAL A 35 -9.93 9.10 1.22
CA VAL A 35 -10.84 7.97 1.43
C VAL A 35 -12.21 8.49 1.85
N VAL A 36 -13.27 8.02 1.20
CA VAL A 36 -14.65 8.37 1.54
C VAL A 36 -15.43 7.10 1.85
N VAL A 37 -15.96 6.98 3.08
CA VAL A 37 -16.77 5.84 3.51
C VAL A 37 -18.24 6.22 3.52
N VAL A 38 -19.05 5.52 2.72
CA VAL A 38 -20.50 5.72 2.61
C VAL A 38 -21.21 4.58 3.33
N SER A 39 -21.87 4.88 4.45
CA SER A 39 -22.51 3.84 5.28
C SER A 39 -23.58 4.42 6.21
N PRO A 40 -24.67 3.69 6.55
CA PRO A 40 -25.59 4.13 7.58
C PRO A 40 -24.95 4.19 8.96
N ASP A 41 -23.99 3.29 9.23
CA ASP A 41 -23.29 3.15 10.50
C ASP A 41 -21.79 2.88 10.30
N PHE A 42 -20.99 3.21 11.29
CA PHE A 42 -19.53 3.12 11.24
C PHE A 42 -19.00 2.30 12.40
N ASP A 43 -18.10 1.39 12.09
CA ASP A 43 -17.33 0.62 13.05
C ASP A 43 -16.37 1.52 13.84
N GLU A 44 -16.14 1.19 15.11
CA GLU A 44 -15.29 1.97 16.05
C GLU A 44 -13.84 2.19 15.58
N ARG A 45 -13.37 1.41 14.60
CA ARG A 45 -12.07 1.63 13.97
C ARG A 45 -12.05 2.84 13.03
N LEU A 46 -13.17 3.37 12.62
CA LEU A 46 -13.20 4.60 11.83
C LEU A 46 -13.15 5.82 12.77
N PRO A 47 -12.56 6.94 12.33
CA PRO A 47 -12.54 8.15 13.13
C PRO A 47 -13.98 8.53 13.51
N SER A 48 -14.22 8.82 14.79
CA SER A 48 -15.56 9.23 15.20
C SER A 48 -15.82 10.65 14.67
N PRO A 49 -16.96 10.90 13.99
CA PRO A 49 -17.31 12.25 13.54
C PRO A 49 -17.54 13.22 14.70
N ASP A 50 -17.76 12.70 15.92
CA ASP A 50 -17.98 13.47 17.14
C ASP A 50 -16.71 13.58 18.02
N ASP A 51 -15.56 13.08 17.56
CA ASP A 51 -14.30 13.17 18.31
C ASP A 51 -13.56 14.47 17.94
N PRO A 52 -13.51 15.48 18.83
CA PRO A 52 -12.79 16.73 18.59
C PRO A 52 -11.26 16.54 18.57
N ALA A 53 -10.75 15.39 19.03
CA ALA A 53 -9.33 14.99 18.91
C ALA A 53 -9.02 14.29 17.59
N ALA A 54 -10.01 14.05 16.73
CA ALA A 54 -9.80 13.80 15.30
C ALA A 54 -9.34 15.11 14.64
N GLU A 55 -8.17 15.60 15.06
CA GLU A 55 -7.44 16.65 14.36
C GLU A 55 -7.25 16.17 12.93
N ARG A 56 -7.99 16.79 11.99
CA ARG A 56 -7.82 17.11 10.55
C ARG A 56 -6.74 16.38 9.70
N ASP A 57 -6.19 15.26 10.12
CA ASP A 57 -5.05 14.57 9.52
C ASP A 57 -5.42 13.13 9.12
N THR A 58 -6.65 12.68 9.41
CA THR A 58 -7.17 11.44 8.82
C THR A 58 -7.80 11.75 7.48
N ALA A 59 -7.26 11.20 6.39
CA ALA A 59 -7.79 11.36 5.04
C ALA A 59 -9.13 10.63 4.80
N ILE A 60 -9.77 10.14 5.88
CA ILE A 60 -11.02 9.36 5.83
C ILE A 60 -12.21 10.26 6.15
N GLU A 61 -13.00 10.56 5.12
CA GLU A 61 -14.28 11.26 5.21
C GLU A 61 -15.42 10.24 5.42
N LEU A 62 -16.26 10.46 6.43
CA LEU A 62 -17.41 9.60 6.73
C LEU A 62 -18.72 10.25 6.27
N LEU A 63 -19.40 9.61 5.32
CA LEU A 63 -20.70 10.05 4.80
C LEU A 63 -21.80 9.10 5.26
N ARG A 64 -22.60 9.56 6.22
CA ARG A 64 -23.71 8.77 6.75
C ARG A 64 -24.85 8.68 5.73
N ALA A 65 -24.93 7.56 5.02
CA ALA A 65 -25.96 7.28 4.03
C ALA A 65 -26.10 5.78 3.75
N ALA A 66 -27.31 5.35 3.38
CA ALA A 66 -27.61 3.99 2.93
C ALA A 66 -28.13 4.03 1.49
N PRO A 67 -27.26 4.19 0.46
CA PRO A 67 -27.71 4.13 -0.92
C PRO A 67 -28.25 2.73 -1.24
N ASP A 68 -29.41 2.68 -1.89
CA ASP A 68 -29.86 1.48 -2.57
C ASP A 68 -29.11 1.31 -3.90
N ALA A 69 -29.36 0.19 -4.58
CA ALA A 69 -28.71 -0.14 -5.85
C ALA A 69 -28.88 0.95 -6.92
N ASP A 70 -30.05 1.61 -6.99
CA ASP A 70 -30.35 2.63 -7.99
C ASP A 70 -29.61 3.95 -7.72
N ALA A 71 -29.37 4.28 -6.45
CA ALA A 71 -28.66 5.50 -6.07
C ALA A 71 -27.13 5.41 -6.25
N VAL A 72 -26.54 4.21 -6.25
CA VAL A 72 -25.07 4.01 -6.26
C VAL A 72 -24.37 4.76 -7.39
N ALA A 73 -24.90 4.72 -8.60
CA ALA A 73 -24.29 5.39 -9.76
C ALA A 73 -24.13 6.91 -9.51
N GLY A 74 -25.14 7.55 -8.93
CA GLY A 74 -25.10 8.97 -8.58
C GLY A 74 -24.12 9.28 -7.44
N TRP A 75 -23.85 8.33 -6.55
CA TRP A 75 -22.77 8.46 -5.55
C TRP A 75 -21.39 8.42 -6.21
N ILE A 76 -21.17 7.49 -7.13
CA ILE A 76 -19.92 7.38 -7.88
C ILE A 76 -19.68 8.63 -8.72
N ASP A 77 -20.70 9.11 -9.47
CA ASP A 77 -20.59 10.33 -10.28
C ASP A 77 -20.23 11.56 -9.46
N ARG A 78 -20.84 11.71 -8.28
CA ARG A 78 -20.58 12.86 -7.41
C ARG A 78 -19.18 12.83 -6.80
N LEU A 79 -18.68 11.64 -6.45
CA LEU A 79 -17.42 11.49 -5.72
C LEU A 79 -16.21 11.33 -6.65
N GLY A 80 -16.43 10.92 -7.91
CA GLY A 80 -15.38 10.72 -8.92
C GLY A 80 -14.21 9.86 -8.47
N PRO A 81 -14.42 8.65 -7.89
CA PRO A 81 -13.33 7.85 -7.34
C PRO A 81 -12.48 7.20 -8.44
N ALA A 82 -11.18 7.03 -8.17
CA ALA A 82 -10.30 6.15 -8.95
C ALA A 82 -10.50 4.66 -8.58
N LEU A 83 -10.98 4.39 -7.36
CA LEU A 83 -11.30 3.05 -6.86
C LEU A 83 -12.60 3.06 -6.06
N ALA A 84 -13.52 2.16 -6.42
CA ALA A 84 -14.72 1.86 -5.65
C ALA A 84 -14.59 0.49 -4.94
N VAL A 85 -14.83 0.46 -3.63
CA VAL A 85 -14.81 -0.74 -2.80
C VAL A 85 -16.24 -1.07 -2.38
N ALA A 86 -16.72 -2.26 -2.72
CA ALA A 86 -18.02 -2.77 -2.31
C ALA A 86 -17.84 -3.70 -1.09
N ALA A 87 -18.26 -3.22 0.07
CA ALA A 87 -18.10 -3.86 1.37
C ALA A 87 -19.37 -3.79 2.23
N THR A 88 -20.55 -3.83 1.58
CA THR A 88 -21.85 -3.89 2.25
C THR A 88 -22.32 -5.34 2.41
N ASP A 89 -23.29 -5.56 3.29
CA ASP A 89 -24.01 -6.84 3.40
C ASP A 89 -25.13 -7.01 2.34
N ASP A 90 -25.38 -5.96 1.53
CA ASP A 90 -26.39 -5.98 0.47
C ASP A 90 -25.75 -6.32 -0.89
N ALA A 91 -26.06 -7.52 -1.38
CA ALA A 91 -25.52 -8.02 -2.65
C ALA A 91 -25.96 -7.18 -3.86
N ALA A 92 -27.15 -6.57 -3.83
CA ALA A 92 -27.64 -5.72 -4.91
C ALA A 92 -26.86 -4.39 -4.96
N VAL A 93 -26.58 -3.80 -3.78
CA VAL A 93 -25.72 -2.61 -3.69
C VAL A 93 -24.31 -2.94 -4.16
N ASN A 94 -23.72 -4.06 -3.72
CA ASN A 94 -22.38 -4.45 -4.15
C ASN A 94 -22.28 -4.69 -5.66
N ALA A 95 -23.30 -5.28 -6.28
CA ALA A 95 -23.38 -5.46 -7.73
C ALA A 95 -23.55 -4.13 -8.48
N ALA A 96 -24.35 -3.20 -7.93
CA ALA A 96 -24.50 -1.87 -8.50
C ALA A 96 -23.18 -1.07 -8.45
N VAL A 97 -22.40 -1.18 -7.37
CA VAL A 97 -21.07 -0.56 -7.25
C VAL A 97 -20.14 -1.06 -8.35
N GLU A 98 -20.11 -2.38 -8.58
CA GLU A 98 -19.30 -2.97 -9.63
C GLU A 98 -19.73 -2.52 -11.03
N SER A 99 -21.00 -2.64 -11.37
CA SER A 99 -21.51 -2.20 -12.68
C SER A 99 -21.20 -0.73 -12.92
N ALA A 100 -21.55 0.14 -11.97
CA ALA A 100 -21.39 1.57 -12.13
C ALA A 100 -19.91 2.00 -12.22
N ALA A 101 -19.01 1.33 -11.49
CA ALA A 101 -17.57 1.55 -11.58
C ALA A 101 -17.01 1.10 -12.93
N LEU A 102 -17.34 -0.11 -13.38
CA LEU A 102 -16.87 -0.68 -14.64
C LEU A 102 -17.34 0.15 -15.85
N ASP A 103 -18.60 0.60 -15.84
CA ASP A 103 -19.17 1.47 -16.89
C ASP A 103 -18.41 2.81 -17.02
N ARG A 104 -17.69 3.22 -15.97
CA ARG A 104 -16.92 4.47 -15.89
C ARG A 104 -15.40 4.24 -16.02
N GLY A 105 -14.95 3.01 -16.19
CA GLY A 105 -13.52 2.67 -16.21
C GLY A 105 -12.83 2.84 -14.85
N ILE A 106 -13.58 2.82 -13.76
CA ILE A 106 -13.10 2.95 -12.38
C ILE A 106 -12.69 1.56 -11.87
N LEU A 107 -11.60 1.48 -11.10
CA LEU A 107 -11.19 0.23 -10.47
C LEU A 107 -12.22 -0.22 -9.44
N VAL A 108 -12.50 -1.52 -9.36
CA VAL A 108 -13.48 -2.06 -8.39
C VAL A 108 -12.87 -3.13 -7.50
N ASN A 109 -13.09 -3.03 -6.18
CA ASN A 109 -12.80 -4.09 -5.23
C ASN A 109 -14.09 -4.65 -4.62
N ARG A 110 -14.50 -5.84 -5.06
CA ARG A 110 -15.56 -6.64 -4.43
C ARG A 110 -14.99 -7.45 -3.26
N THR A 111 -15.51 -7.23 -2.05
CA THR A 111 -15.04 -7.93 -0.84
C THR A 111 -15.77 -9.23 -0.56
N ASP A 112 -16.94 -9.42 -1.18
CA ASP A 112 -17.83 -10.57 -1.08
C ASP A 112 -17.54 -11.68 -2.12
N VAL A 113 -16.62 -11.44 -3.06
CA VAL A 113 -16.30 -12.40 -4.13
C VAL A 113 -14.84 -12.88 -4.07
N SER A 114 -14.68 -14.19 -3.95
CA SER A 114 -13.40 -14.92 -4.04
C SER A 114 -13.44 -15.90 -5.22
N GLY A 115 -13.18 -15.42 -6.45
CA GLY A 115 -13.27 -16.29 -7.62
C GLY A 115 -12.90 -15.61 -8.93
N GLY A 116 -13.51 -16.04 -10.04
CA GLY A 116 -13.41 -15.36 -11.33
C GLY A 116 -13.70 -13.87 -11.17
N ARG A 117 -12.87 -13.03 -11.78
CA ARG A 117 -12.96 -11.58 -11.69
C ARG A 117 -13.04 -11.00 -13.08
N ASP A 118 -13.97 -10.07 -13.26
CA ASP A 118 -14.11 -9.35 -14.50
C ASP A 118 -12.97 -8.33 -14.69
N PRO A 119 -12.67 -7.92 -15.94
CA PRO A 119 -11.71 -6.86 -16.21
C PRO A 119 -12.02 -5.60 -15.40
N GLY A 120 -11.00 -4.94 -14.83
CA GLY A 120 -11.17 -3.77 -13.95
C GLY A 120 -11.27 -4.11 -12.46
N SER A 121 -11.46 -5.39 -12.12
CA SER A 121 -11.39 -5.84 -10.72
C SER A 121 -9.98 -5.75 -10.15
N VAL A 122 -9.85 -5.19 -8.95
CA VAL A 122 -8.62 -5.17 -8.17
C VAL A 122 -8.73 -5.97 -6.89
N VAL A 123 -7.59 -6.43 -6.39
CA VAL A 123 -7.46 -7.05 -5.08
C VAL A 123 -6.46 -6.25 -4.29
N VAL A 124 -6.84 -5.86 -3.07
CA VAL A 124 -5.91 -5.29 -2.10
C VAL A 124 -5.20 -6.46 -1.39
N PRO A 125 -3.90 -6.70 -1.66
CA PRO A 125 -3.17 -7.83 -1.12
C PRO A 125 -2.84 -7.62 0.36
N ALA A 126 -2.25 -8.64 0.99
CA ALA A 126 -1.54 -8.42 2.24
C ALA A 126 -0.24 -7.68 1.92
N THR A 127 0.04 -6.63 2.67
CA THR A 127 1.22 -5.78 2.47
C THR A 127 2.06 -5.73 3.75
N VAL A 128 3.37 -5.66 3.58
CA VAL A 128 4.39 -5.45 4.62
C VAL A 128 5.31 -4.33 4.14
N GLU A 129 5.66 -3.42 5.05
CA GLU A 129 6.42 -2.22 4.75
C GLU A 129 7.54 -1.99 5.77
N ASP A 130 8.66 -1.50 5.26
CA ASP A 130 9.77 -0.89 6.00
C ASP A 130 10.28 0.25 5.12
N GLU A 131 9.63 1.43 5.23
CA GLU A 131 9.69 2.51 4.25
C GLU A 131 11.13 2.83 3.80
N PRO A 132 11.41 2.91 2.48
CA PRO A 132 10.47 2.87 1.35
C PRO A 132 10.27 1.47 0.73
N VAL A 133 10.58 0.39 1.45
CA VAL A 133 10.48 -0.99 0.93
C VAL A 133 9.09 -1.56 1.20
N THR A 134 8.34 -1.84 0.14
CA THR A 134 7.01 -2.45 0.21
C THR A 134 7.00 -3.85 -0.42
N VAL A 135 6.37 -4.81 0.26
CA VAL A 135 6.13 -6.16 -0.25
C VAL A 135 4.64 -6.48 -0.23
N ALA A 136 4.06 -6.65 -1.42
CA ALA A 136 2.69 -7.14 -1.60
C ALA A 136 2.67 -8.65 -1.89
N LEU A 137 1.82 -9.40 -1.19
CA LEU A 137 1.65 -10.84 -1.37
C LEU A 137 0.18 -11.25 -1.50
N SER A 138 -0.08 -12.17 -2.42
CA SER A 138 -1.43 -12.68 -2.68
C SER A 138 -1.39 -14.17 -2.98
N THR A 139 -2.37 -14.90 -2.45
CA THR A 139 -2.61 -16.31 -2.76
C THR A 139 -3.70 -16.49 -3.80
N GLY A 140 -4.05 -15.43 -4.54
CA GLY A 140 -5.17 -15.45 -5.50
C GLY A 140 -6.53 -15.67 -4.84
N GLY A 141 -6.63 -15.47 -3.53
CA GLY A 141 -7.83 -15.78 -2.73
C GLY A 141 -7.91 -17.24 -2.27
N THR A 142 -6.96 -18.11 -2.65
CA THR A 142 -6.98 -19.54 -2.31
C THR A 142 -6.73 -19.80 -0.82
N SER A 143 -5.87 -19.01 -0.17
CA SER A 143 -5.57 -19.21 1.25
C SER A 143 -5.22 -17.90 1.96
N PRO A 144 -6.19 -17.27 2.63
CA PRO A 144 -5.94 -16.10 3.48
C PRO A 144 -5.02 -16.42 4.66
N ALA A 145 -5.13 -17.64 5.23
CA ALA A 145 -4.28 -18.09 6.33
C ALA A 145 -2.80 -18.18 5.91
N LEU A 146 -2.51 -18.73 4.72
CA LEU A 146 -1.15 -18.75 4.18
C LEU A 146 -0.64 -17.34 3.89
N ALA A 147 -1.48 -16.46 3.35
CA ALA A 147 -1.11 -15.06 3.12
C ALA A 147 -0.68 -14.39 4.43
N LYS A 148 -1.45 -14.57 5.51
CA LYS A 148 -1.11 -14.05 6.84
C LYS A 148 0.22 -14.61 7.36
N ALA A 149 0.43 -15.93 7.30
CA ALA A 149 1.66 -16.55 7.78
C ALA A 149 2.91 -16.13 6.98
N LEU A 150 2.78 -15.92 5.67
CA LEU A 150 3.88 -15.40 4.84
C LEU A 150 4.16 -13.93 5.13
N ARG A 151 3.11 -13.12 5.36
CA ARG A 151 3.22 -11.72 5.76
C ARG A 151 4.11 -11.58 7.00
N GLU A 152 3.77 -12.29 8.08
CA GLU A 152 4.50 -12.24 9.35
C GLU A 152 5.97 -12.66 9.20
N ARG A 153 6.26 -13.65 8.34
CA ARG A 153 7.64 -14.07 8.06
C ARG A 153 8.43 -13.02 7.29
N ILE A 154 7.81 -12.42 6.27
CA ILE A 154 8.47 -11.40 5.44
C ILE A 154 8.73 -10.14 6.26
N GLU A 155 7.80 -9.76 7.13
CA GLU A 155 7.95 -8.64 8.07
C GLU A 155 9.23 -8.73 8.89
N ALA A 156 9.53 -9.91 9.45
CA ALA A 156 10.79 -10.13 10.15
C ALA A 156 12.02 -10.14 9.23
N GLU A 157 11.90 -10.58 7.99
CA GLU A 157 13.02 -10.68 7.04
C GLU A 157 13.41 -9.33 6.43
N ILE A 158 12.46 -8.38 6.31
CA ILE A 158 12.72 -7.06 5.73
C ILE A 158 13.02 -5.99 6.78
N GLU A 159 13.08 -6.33 8.06
CA GLU A 159 13.40 -5.39 9.13
C GLU A 159 14.77 -4.71 8.90
N GLY A 160 14.79 -3.37 8.92
CA GLY A 160 15.91 -2.51 8.58
C GLY A 160 16.13 -2.29 7.09
N ALA A 161 15.25 -2.79 6.21
CA ALA A 161 15.41 -2.65 4.76
C ALA A 161 15.22 -1.22 4.29
N GLY A 162 14.40 -0.42 4.98
CA GLY A 162 14.22 1.00 4.69
C GLY A 162 15.51 1.79 4.81
N GLU A 163 16.22 1.62 5.93
CA GLU A 163 17.54 2.22 6.16
C GLU A 163 18.59 1.79 5.13
N MET A 164 18.58 0.51 4.75
CA MET A 164 19.46 -0.01 3.69
C MET A 164 19.12 0.60 2.32
N ALA A 165 17.83 0.76 2.01
CA ALA A 165 17.39 1.39 0.77
C ALA A 165 17.82 2.87 0.72
N ALA A 166 17.64 3.61 1.81
CA ALA A 166 18.13 4.98 1.93
C ALA A 166 19.65 5.07 1.73
N LEU A 167 20.42 4.19 2.39
CA LEU A 167 21.90 4.15 2.26
C LEU A 167 22.38 3.86 0.86
N SER A 168 21.84 2.80 0.27
CA SER A 168 22.21 2.41 -1.09
C SER A 168 21.80 3.45 -2.13
N GLY A 169 20.71 4.19 -1.89
CA GLY A 169 20.29 5.34 -2.70
C GLY A 169 21.28 6.51 -2.63
N GLU A 170 21.67 6.92 -1.42
CA GLU A 170 22.68 7.97 -1.19
C GLU A 170 24.01 7.63 -1.86
N ILE A 171 24.55 6.43 -1.59
CA ILE A 171 25.80 5.93 -2.18
C ILE A 171 25.74 5.96 -3.70
N ARG A 172 24.60 5.58 -4.28
CA ARG A 172 24.43 5.60 -5.74
C ARG A 172 24.57 7.00 -6.32
N GLU A 173 23.97 8.01 -5.69
CA GLU A 173 24.05 9.40 -6.16
C GLU A 173 25.43 10.02 -5.88
N GLU A 174 26.11 9.66 -4.79
CA GLU A 174 27.49 10.08 -4.53
C GLU A 174 28.47 9.51 -5.55
N LEU A 175 28.46 8.19 -5.78
CA LEU A 175 29.34 7.58 -6.80
C LEU A 175 29.06 8.15 -8.20
N LYS A 176 27.82 8.55 -8.47
CA LYS A 176 27.46 9.24 -9.71
C LYS A 176 28.07 10.64 -9.80
N SER A 177 28.05 11.42 -8.72
CA SER A 177 28.61 12.78 -8.71
C SER A 177 30.14 12.77 -8.80
N GLU A 178 30.79 11.72 -8.29
CA GLU A 178 32.23 11.47 -8.44
C GLU A 178 32.64 10.99 -9.85
N GLY A 179 31.68 10.74 -10.74
CA GLY A 179 31.96 10.27 -12.11
C GLY A 179 32.33 8.79 -12.21
N ILE A 180 31.98 7.97 -11.20
CA ILE A 180 32.24 6.52 -11.24
C ILE A 180 31.40 5.88 -12.35
N PRO A 181 32.00 5.01 -13.20
CA PRO A 181 31.28 4.35 -14.29
C PRO A 181 30.04 3.56 -13.82
N PRO A 182 28.95 3.51 -14.63
CA PRO A 182 27.71 2.85 -14.24
C PRO A 182 27.85 1.40 -13.74
N GLU A 183 28.74 0.61 -14.35
CA GLU A 183 28.97 -0.79 -13.96
C GLU A 183 29.64 -0.89 -12.59
N LYS A 184 30.71 -0.12 -12.32
CA LYS A 184 31.37 -0.06 -11.00
C LYS A 184 30.42 0.42 -9.91
N ARG A 185 29.61 1.45 -10.19
CA ARG A 185 28.58 1.92 -9.24
C ARG A 185 27.54 0.84 -8.93
N ARG A 186 27.06 0.12 -9.95
CA ARG A 186 26.09 -0.96 -9.78
C ARG A 186 26.67 -2.10 -8.96
N GLU A 187 27.93 -2.44 -9.19
CA GLU A 187 28.65 -3.45 -8.41
C GLU A 187 28.82 -3.04 -6.95
N ALA A 188 29.27 -1.81 -6.69
CA ALA A 188 29.45 -1.27 -5.35
C ALA A 188 28.14 -1.32 -4.55
N VAL A 189 27.06 -0.75 -5.10
CA VAL A 189 25.73 -0.78 -4.47
C VAL A 189 25.26 -2.23 -4.22
N ARG A 190 25.47 -3.13 -5.20
CA ARG A 190 25.11 -4.56 -5.06
C ARG A 190 25.89 -5.24 -3.94
N ARG A 191 27.15 -4.90 -3.74
CA ARG A 191 27.96 -5.46 -2.65
C ARG A 191 27.55 -4.91 -1.29
N VAL A 192 27.26 -3.61 -1.20
CA VAL A 192 26.76 -2.96 0.02
C VAL A 192 25.48 -3.63 0.51
N VAL A 193 24.46 -3.78 -0.35
CA VAL A 193 23.18 -4.39 0.06
C VAL A 193 23.28 -5.88 0.43
N ARG A 194 24.34 -6.56 0.00
CA ARG A 194 24.61 -7.97 0.34
C ARG A 194 25.56 -8.14 1.53
N SER A 195 26.13 -7.04 2.03
CA SER A 195 27.10 -7.09 3.12
C SER A 195 26.42 -7.23 4.47
N ARG A 196 26.65 -8.37 5.14
CA ARG A 196 26.22 -8.57 6.53
C ARG A 196 26.80 -7.53 7.48
N GLY A 197 27.98 -6.98 7.17
CA GLY A 197 28.61 -5.92 7.95
C GLY A 197 27.75 -4.65 7.94
N VAL A 198 27.32 -4.23 6.75
CA VAL A 198 26.47 -3.04 6.56
C VAL A 198 25.12 -3.22 7.28
N TRP A 199 24.46 -4.36 7.12
CA TRP A 199 23.20 -4.66 7.83
C TRP A 199 23.35 -4.57 9.35
N LYS A 200 24.41 -5.18 9.92
CA LYS A 200 24.70 -5.10 11.36
C LYS A 200 25.11 -3.69 11.79
N GLY A 201 25.78 -2.94 10.92
CA GLY A 201 26.14 -1.55 11.14
C GLY A 201 24.89 -0.68 11.29
N LEU A 202 23.93 -0.81 10.36
CA LEU A 202 22.67 -0.09 10.39
C LEU A 202 21.85 -0.37 11.65
N GLN A 203 21.82 -1.61 12.14
CA GLN A 203 21.20 -1.96 13.42
C GLN A 203 21.81 -1.22 14.63
N LYS A 204 23.09 -0.81 14.53
CA LYS A 204 23.78 -0.03 15.55
C LYS A 204 23.72 1.48 15.29
N GLY A 205 23.06 1.92 14.23
CA GLY A 205 22.91 3.30 13.83
C GLY A 205 23.55 3.63 12.47
N ARG A 206 23.03 4.71 11.88
CA ARG A 206 23.32 5.14 10.52
C ARG A 206 24.82 5.27 10.20
N SER A 207 25.58 5.90 11.10
CA SER A 207 27.02 6.14 10.92
C SER A 207 27.83 4.85 10.84
N ASN A 208 27.46 3.82 11.61
CA ASN A 208 28.11 2.51 11.59
C ASN A 208 27.84 1.78 10.28
N GLY A 209 26.57 1.79 9.82
CA GLY A 209 26.21 1.23 8.51
C GLY A 209 26.96 1.92 7.36
N ARG A 210 27.13 3.24 7.45
CA ARG A 210 27.88 4.01 6.46
C ARG A 210 29.37 3.63 6.40
N GLN A 211 30.04 3.54 7.53
CA GLN A 211 31.46 3.15 7.59
C GLN A 211 31.72 1.75 6.99
N GLU A 212 30.84 0.79 7.30
CA GLU A 212 30.89 -0.56 6.72
C GLU A 212 30.66 -0.52 5.20
N ALA A 213 29.77 0.35 4.73
CA ALA A 213 29.51 0.51 3.30
C ALA A 213 30.69 1.15 2.57
N ASP A 214 31.32 2.17 3.15
CA ASP A 214 32.51 2.81 2.58
C ASP A 214 33.66 1.80 2.41
N THR A 215 33.89 0.93 3.42
CA THR A 215 34.87 -0.17 3.34
C THR A 215 34.56 -1.11 2.16
N VAL A 216 33.28 -1.48 1.96
CA VAL A 216 32.86 -2.33 0.85
C VAL A 216 33.03 -1.64 -0.50
N ILE A 217 32.84 -0.32 -0.56
CA ILE A 217 33.01 0.48 -1.78
C ILE A 217 34.48 0.57 -2.17
N GLU A 218 35.37 0.84 -1.22
CA GLU A 218 36.82 0.89 -1.42
C GLU A 218 37.34 -0.41 -2.07
N GLU A 219 36.91 -1.57 -1.56
CA GLU A 219 37.23 -2.89 -2.13
C GLU A 219 36.80 -3.04 -3.60
N VAL A 220 35.67 -2.43 -4.01
CA VAL A 220 35.16 -2.52 -5.38
C VAL A 220 35.83 -1.52 -6.31
N LEU A 221 36.21 -0.36 -5.79
CA LEU A 221 36.81 0.69 -6.59
C LEU A 221 38.32 0.50 -6.78
N ASP A 222 38.91 -0.51 -6.13
CA ASP A 222 40.35 -0.75 -6.07
C ASP A 222 41.10 0.44 -5.43
N ARG A 223 40.52 1.02 -4.36
CA ARG A 223 41.02 2.23 -3.68
C ARG A 223 41.38 1.98 -2.23
#